data_AF-A0A356J1X0-F1
#
_entry.id   AF-A0A356J1X0-F1
#
_cell.length_a   1.000
_cell.length_b   1.000
_cell.length_c   1.000
_cell.angle_alpha   90.00
_cell.angle_beta   90.00
_cell.angle_gamma   90.00
#
_symmetry.space_group_name_H-M   'P 1'
#
loop_
_entity.id
_entity.type
_entity.pdbx_description
1 polymer ?
#
loop_
_entity_poly.entity_id
_entity_poly.type
_entity_poly.pdbx_seq_one_letter_code
_entity_poly.pdbx_strand_id
1 'polypeptide(L)'
;MMKKIKAIGLSGAGVCLLLAGCNPKDAALGGARKAPACTQAASPWKVLPIYGGGYVQNVVIAPSDPDVWYCYVDVGGPYRSDDRGMSWRPLHQNYLPSQTARSAACARSLSVDPRDADSFVLVSGNQYDRPAGAFVSRDGGRTFRQTLFGRFYGNGPWRPAGLCLARNPSNPDELIAGEDMDGLFLSEDNGETWRLTGPKGHWFTDIKYDRAAPGRVYACAPAPLKRVMNSASRRRAFRLDRGRKTGFYASADGGRTWTRLSDDAPAELVQIEGNGDLVGVFSDYREIRISHDGGRTWSDFHQGLPKKAD
;
A
#
# COMPACT_ATOMS: atom_id res chain seq x y z
N MET A 1 -31.06 -30.12 -10.34
CA MET A 1 -31.42 -29.54 -11.65
C MET A 1 -30.93 -28.09 -11.68
N MET A 2 -29.74 -27.84 -12.24
CA MET A 2 -29.10 -26.52 -12.28
C MET A 2 -29.84 -25.60 -13.25
N LYS A 3 -30.36 -24.47 -12.77
CA LYS A 3 -30.87 -23.41 -13.65
C LYS A 3 -29.72 -22.44 -13.97
N LYS A 4 -29.38 -22.38 -15.26
CA LYS A 4 -28.41 -21.45 -15.84
C LYS A 4 -28.89 -20.01 -15.64
N ILE A 5 -28.01 -19.13 -15.16
CA ILE A 5 -28.23 -17.68 -15.18
C ILE A 5 -27.62 -17.15 -16.47
N LYS A 6 -28.45 -16.62 -17.38
CA LYS A 6 -28.02 -15.82 -18.53
C LYS A 6 -27.83 -14.38 -18.07
N ALA A 7 -26.62 -13.84 -18.21
CA ALA A 7 -26.40 -12.41 -18.13
C ALA A 7 -26.85 -11.78 -19.46
N ILE A 8 -27.85 -10.90 -19.41
CA ILE A 8 -28.16 -9.99 -20.51
C ILE A 8 -27.53 -8.65 -20.14
N GLY A 9 -26.60 -8.18 -20.97
CA GLY A 9 -25.99 -6.88 -20.81
C GLY A 9 -26.98 -5.78 -21.17
N LEU A 10 -27.09 -4.79 -20.29
CA LEU A 10 -27.55 -3.45 -20.63
C LEU A 10 -26.76 -2.43 -19.80
N SER A 11 -26.30 -1.42 -20.52
CA SER A 11 -25.54 -0.26 -20.08
C SER A 11 -26.29 0.58 -19.06
N GLY A 12 -25.57 1.04 -18.02
CA GLY A 12 -25.89 2.26 -17.29
C GLY A 12 -27.10 2.21 -16.36
N ALA A 13 -26.95 1.61 -15.18
CA ALA A 13 -27.53 2.02 -13.89
C ALA A 13 -27.17 0.95 -12.86
N GLY A 14 -26.82 1.36 -11.63
CA GLY A 14 -26.39 0.46 -10.56
C GLY A 14 -27.40 -0.66 -10.31
N VAL A 15 -26.93 -1.91 -10.35
CA VAL A 15 -27.73 -3.06 -9.96
C VAL A 15 -27.69 -3.17 -8.43
N CYS A 16 -28.77 -2.72 -7.78
CA CYS A 16 -29.11 -3.21 -6.44
C CYS A 16 -29.72 -4.61 -6.60
N LEU A 17 -29.09 -5.63 -6.01
CA LEU A 17 -29.72 -6.94 -5.88
C LEU A 17 -30.82 -6.85 -4.81
N LEU A 18 -32.08 -6.80 -5.26
CA LEU A 18 -33.26 -6.95 -4.42
C LEU A 18 -33.57 -8.45 -4.25
N LEU A 19 -33.34 -9.00 -3.06
CA LEU A 19 -33.98 -10.25 -2.64
C LEU A 19 -35.36 -9.91 -2.07
N ALA A 20 -36.34 -9.72 -2.95
CA ALA A 20 -37.74 -9.68 -2.55
C ALA A 20 -38.29 -11.12 -2.56
N GLY A 21 -38.55 -11.67 -1.37
CA GLY A 21 -39.32 -12.91 -1.23
C GLY A 21 -40.79 -12.63 -1.55
N CYS A 22 -41.21 -12.81 -2.80
CA CYS A 22 -42.63 -12.79 -3.16
C CYS A 22 -43.13 -14.21 -3.47
N ASN A 23 -44.23 -14.57 -2.82
CA ASN A 23 -44.94 -15.84 -2.96
C ASN A 23 -45.55 -15.94 -4.39
N PRO A 24 -45.43 -17.06 -5.13
CA PRO A 24 -45.77 -17.10 -6.57
C PRO A 24 -47.27 -17.04 -6.92
N LYS A 25 -48.17 -16.85 -5.96
CA LYS A 25 -49.63 -16.97 -6.18
C LYS A 25 -50.35 -15.66 -6.55
N ASP A 26 -49.68 -14.51 -6.49
CA ASP A 26 -50.32 -13.20 -6.74
C ASP A 26 -50.11 -12.65 -8.17
N ALA A 27 -49.61 -13.48 -9.09
CA ALA A 27 -49.35 -13.08 -10.48
C ALA A 27 -50.58 -13.25 -11.39
N ALA A 28 -51.69 -12.61 -11.04
CA ALA A 28 -52.78 -12.37 -11.98
C ALA A 28 -53.54 -11.11 -11.58
N LEU A 29 -53.36 -10.04 -12.34
CA LEU A 29 -54.34 -9.02 -12.74
C LEU A 29 -53.60 -7.78 -13.23
N GLY A 30 -53.86 -7.41 -14.48
CA GLY A 30 -53.29 -6.26 -15.16
C GLY A 30 -53.67 -4.95 -14.48
N GLY A 31 -52.64 -4.19 -14.14
CA GLY A 31 -52.72 -2.85 -13.57
C GLY A 31 -51.32 -2.43 -13.18
N ALA A 32 -50.87 -1.26 -13.62
CA ALA A 32 -49.57 -0.72 -13.26
C ALA A 32 -49.52 -0.47 -11.74
N ARG A 33 -49.12 -1.49 -10.97
CA ARG A 33 -48.84 -1.34 -9.55
C ARG A 33 -47.56 -0.51 -9.43
N LYS A 34 -47.69 0.70 -8.87
CA LYS A 34 -46.54 1.44 -8.33
C LYS A 34 -45.73 0.44 -7.50
N ALA A 35 -44.45 0.27 -7.84
CA ALA A 35 -43.54 -0.49 -7.01
C ALA A 35 -43.65 0.03 -5.57
N PRO A 36 -43.81 -0.83 -4.55
CA PRO A 36 -43.86 -0.37 -3.18
C PRO A 36 -42.59 0.43 -2.91
N ALA A 37 -42.75 1.70 -2.55
CA ALA A 37 -41.63 2.52 -2.11
C ALA A 37 -41.09 1.88 -0.84
N CYS A 38 -39.90 1.28 -0.93
CA CYS A 38 -39.15 0.85 0.23
C CYS A 38 -38.76 2.13 0.99
N THR A 39 -39.58 2.52 1.97
CA THR A 39 -39.42 3.73 2.78
C THR A 39 -38.65 3.47 4.06
N GLN A 40 -38.27 2.21 4.32
CA GLN A 40 -37.36 1.88 5.41
C GLN A 40 -35.93 1.87 4.89
N ALA A 41 -35.11 2.76 5.46
CA ALA A 41 -33.67 2.59 5.41
C ALA A 41 -33.34 1.17 5.88
N ALA A 42 -32.54 0.43 5.10
CA ALA A 42 -32.05 -0.87 5.52
C ALA A 42 -31.40 -0.74 6.91
N SER A 43 -31.59 -1.75 7.77
CA SER A 43 -30.91 -1.81 9.06
C SER A 43 -29.42 -1.50 8.89
N PRO A 44 -28.78 -0.80 9.86
CA PRO A 44 -27.38 -0.46 9.74
C PRO A 44 -26.56 -1.74 9.53
N TRP A 45 -25.69 -1.73 8.52
CA TRP A 45 -24.75 -2.82 8.29
C TRP A 45 -23.89 -3.00 9.54
N LYS A 46 -23.85 -4.21 10.07
CA LYS A 46 -23.00 -4.57 11.20
C LYS A 46 -21.93 -5.54 10.75
N VAL A 47 -20.68 -5.21 11.06
CA VAL A 47 -19.56 -6.14 10.87
C VAL A 47 -19.66 -7.22 11.93
N LEU A 48 -19.59 -8.49 11.50
CA LEU A 48 -19.55 -9.61 12.44
C LEU A 48 -18.19 -9.62 13.17
N PRO A 49 -18.17 -9.96 14.48
CA PRO A 49 -16.99 -9.87 15.32
C PRO A 49 -16.02 -11.05 15.09
N ILE A 50 -15.49 -11.16 13.86
CA ILE A 50 -14.44 -12.14 13.49
C ILE A 50 -13.05 -11.59 13.84
N TYR A 51 -12.91 -10.26 13.97
CA TYR A 51 -11.70 -9.53 14.37
C TYR A 51 -10.42 -9.96 13.61
N GLY A 52 -10.35 -9.60 12.32
CA GLY A 52 -9.12 -9.79 11.53
C GLY A 52 -9.12 -11.09 10.71
N GLY A 53 -8.02 -11.85 10.80
CA GLY A 53 -7.76 -13.04 9.97
C GLY A 53 -7.02 -12.77 8.64
N GLY A 54 -6.81 -11.48 8.30
CA GLY A 54 -6.02 -11.05 7.14
C GLY A 54 -4.57 -10.68 7.51
N TYR A 55 -3.76 -10.31 6.51
CA TYR A 55 -2.38 -9.92 6.72
C TYR A 55 -2.23 -8.41 6.95
N VAL A 56 -2.00 -8.05 8.21
CA VAL A 56 -1.66 -6.67 8.61
C VAL A 56 -0.21 -6.40 8.24
N GLN A 57 0.02 -5.34 7.45
CA GLN A 57 1.35 -4.97 6.99
C GLN A 57 2.05 -4.01 7.95
N ASN A 58 1.33 -3.02 8.50
CA ASN A 58 1.92 -2.05 9.42
C ASN A 58 0.85 -1.35 10.29
N VAL A 59 1.32 -0.74 11.39
CA VAL A 59 0.57 0.15 12.28
C VAL A 59 1.34 1.46 12.39
N VAL A 60 0.67 2.58 12.12
CA VAL A 60 1.23 3.93 12.11
C VAL A 60 0.54 4.75 13.19
N ILE A 61 1.30 5.23 14.17
CA ILE A 61 0.82 6.12 15.22
C ILE A 61 0.92 7.57 14.72
N ALA A 62 -0.13 8.36 14.86
CA ALA A 62 -0.11 9.77 14.47
C ALA A 62 0.77 10.58 15.44
N PRO A 63 1.79 11.32 14.97
CA PRO A 63 2.66 12.07 15.88
C PRO A 63 1.99 13.24 16.60
N SER A 64 0.98 13.87 15.98
CA SER A 64 0.22 14.99 16.55
C SER A 64 -0.84 14.57 17.57
N ASP A 65 -1.27 13.30 17.54
CA ASP A 65 -2.20 12.72 18.50
C ASP A 65 -1.92 11.21 18.67
N PRO A 66 -1.21 10.80 19.74
CA PRO A 66 -0.82 9.40 19.94
C PRO A 66 -1.99 8.45 20.27
N ASP A 67 -3.22 8.96 20.37
CA ASP A 67 -4.43 8.13 20.51
C ASP A 67 -4.95 7.66 19.16
N VAL A 68 -4.59 8.38 18.08
CA VAL A 68 -4.99 8.09 16.71
C VAL A 68 -3.97 7.21 16.01
N TRP A 69 -4.39 5.98 15.69
CA TRP A 69 -3.55 5.00 15.01
C TRP A 69 -4.19 4.62 13.67
N TYR A 70 -3.35 4.31 12.70
CA TYR A 70 -3.74 3.74 11.42
C TYR A 70 -3.13 2.36 11.26
N CYS A 71 -3.81 1.47 10.56
CA CYS A 71 -3.20 0.25 10.08
C CYS A 71 -3.67 -0.02 8.65
N TYR A 72 -2.94 -0.88 7.95
CA TYR A 72 -3.34 -1.26 6.60
C TYR A 72 -2.96 -2.70 6.29
N VAL A 73 -3.77 -3.30 5.43
CA VAL A 73 -3.72 -4.73 5.07
C VAL A 73 -3.60 -4.90 3.56
N ASP A 74 -3.17 -6.08 3.13
CA ASP A 74 -2.85 -6.39 1.73
C ASP A 74 -4.04 -6.39 0.75
N VAL A 75 -5.27 -6.65 1.22
CA VAL A 75 -6.49 -6.67 0.39
C VAL A 75 -7.72 -5.97 0.97
N GLY A 76 -7.67 -5.55 2.24
CA GLY A 76 -8.81 -5.02 2.99
C GLY A 76 -8.68 -3.55 3.40
N GLY A 77 -7.76 -2.81 2.76
CA GLY A 77 -7.61 -1.37 2.88
C GLY A 77 -7.05 -0.84 4.19
N PRO A 78 -7.04 0.49 4.36
CA PRO A 78 -6.67 1.13 5.61
C PRO A 78 -7.79 1.10 6.65
N TYR A 79 -7.40 1.13 7.92
CA TYR A 79 -8.24 1.25 9.09
C TYR A 79 -7.72 2.36 10.00
N ARG A 80 -8.61 2.90 10.83
CA ARG A 80 -8.25 3.87 11.87
C ARG A 80 -8.79 3.46 13.23
N SER A 81 -8.00 3.70 14.25
CA SER A 81 -8.37 3.69 15.66
C SER A 81 -8.21 5.11 16.21
N ASP A 82 -9.11 5.51 17.10
CA ASP A 82 -9.01 6.76 17.89
C ASP A 82 -8.81 6.45 19.39
N ASP A 83 -8.39 5.23 19.70
CA ASP A 83 -8.34 4.67 21.05
C ASP A 83 -7.14 3.73 21.25
N ARG A 84 -5.98 4.10 20.68
CA ARG A 84 -4.70 3.37 20.83
C ARG A 84 -4.79 1.89 20.41
N GLY A 85 -5.57 1.62 19.38
CA GLY A 85 -5.74 0.30 18.78
C GLY A 85 -6.73 -0.62 19.51
N MET A 86 -7.49 -0.13 20.49
CA MET A 86 -8.53 -0.92 21.17
C MET A 86 -9.71 -1.24 20.23
N SER A 87 -10.08 -0.31 19.35
CA SER A 87 -11.09 -0.51 18.32
C SER A 87 -10.67 0.09 16.98
N TRP A 88 -11.14 -0.51 15.89
CA TRP A 88 -10.75 -0.15 14.53
C TRP A 88 -11.96 0.01 13.62
N ARG A 89 -12.00 1.08 12.83
CA ARG A 89 -12.98 1.27 11.74
C ARG A 89 -12.32 1.11 10.37
N PRO A 90 -12.94 0.39 9.42
CA PRO A 90 -12.47 0.34 8.04
C PRO A 90 -12.67 1.69 7.37
N LEU A 91 -11.67 2.18 6.65
CA LEU A 91 -11.78 3.43 5.88
C LEU A 91 -12.06 3.16 4.39
N HIS A 92 -11.73 1.96 3.89
CA HIS A 92 -11.89 1.59 2.48
C HIS A 92 -13.34 1.54 2.00
N GLN A 93 -14.33 1.53 2.91
CA GLN A 93 -15.74 1.68 2.56
C GLN A 93 -16.07 3.07 2.02
N ASN A 94 -15.22 4.06 2.31
CA ASN A 94 -15.36 5.44 1.85
C ASN A 94 -14.71 5.69 0.48
N TYR A 95 -14.13 4.66 -0.16
CA TYR A 95 -13.63 4.79 -1.52
C TYR A 95 -14.78 5.00 -2.51
N LEU A 96 -14.53 5.86 -3.50
CA LEU A 96 -15.42 6.00 -4.65
C LEU A 96 -15.47 4.67 -5.43
N PRO A 97 -16.59 4.36 -6.12
CA PRO A 97 -16.70 3.13 -6.92
C PRO A 97 -15.56 2.94 -7.93
N SER A 98 -15.07 4.04 -8.52
CA SER A 98 -13.93 4.04 -9.43
C SER A 98 -12.62 3.61 -8.75
N GLN A 99 -12.38 4.06 -7.52
CA GLN A 99 -11.20 3.71 -6.72
C GLN A 99 -11.26 2.24 -6.27
N THR A 100 -12.43 1.76 -5.87
CA THR A 100 -12.68 0.35 -5.56
C THR A 100 -12.43 -0.55 -6.78
N ALA A 101 -12.91 -0.15 -7.97
CA ALA A 101 -12.70 -0.87 -9.23
C ALA A 101 -11.21 -0.98 -9.63
N ARG A 102 -10.36 -0.08 -9.10
CA ARG A 102 -8.90 -0.04 -9.26
C ARG A 102 -8.15 -0.75 -8.14
N SER A 103 -8.85 -1.39 -7.20
CA SER A 103 -8.26 -2.09 -6.05
C SER A 103 -7.47 -1.17 -5.10
N ALA A 104 -7.98 0.04 -4.83
CA ALA A 104 -7.41 0.95 -3.83
C ALA A 104 -7.37 0.37 -2.39
N ALA A 105 -8.10 -0.71 -2.13
CA ALA A 105 -8.02 -1.44 -0.86
C ALA A 105 -6.76 -2.34 -0.73
N CYS A 106 -5.98 -2.53 -1.79
CA CYS A 106 -4.71 -3.23 -1.68
C CYS A 106 -3.61 -2.25 -1.24
N ALA A 107 -3.62 -1.87 0.03
CA ALA A 107 -2.69 -0.90 0.59
C ALA A 107 -1.25 -1.44 0.61
N ARG A 108 -0.27 -0.56 0.37
CA ARG A 108 1.15 -0.92 0.39
C ARG A 108 1.96 -0.14 1.42
N SER A 109 1.66 1.15 1.57
CA SER A 109 2.30 2.01 2.58
C SER A 109 1.44 3.23 2.87
N LEU A 110 1.43 3.69 4.13
CA LEU A 110 0.68 4.85 4.60
C LEU A 110 1.59 5.73 5.46
N SER A 111 1.52 7.05 5.27
CA SER A 111 2.28 8.04 6.03
C SER A 111 1.36 9.15 6.53
N VAL A 112 1.23 9.27 7.85
CA VAL A 112 0.47 10.34 8.52
C VAL A 112 1.31 11.63 8.53
N ASP A 113 0.66 12.76 8.35
CA ASP A 113 1.29 14.08 8.53
C ASP A 113 1.58 14.29 10.03
N PRO A 114 2.84 14.57 10.43
CA PRO A 114 3.17 14.78 11.84
C PRO A 114 2.47 16.00 12.46
N ARG A 115 1.87 16.88 11.66
CA ARG A 115 1.18 18.10 12.11
C ARG A 115 -0.32 17.90 12.35
N ASP A 116 -0.91 16.85 11.79
CA ASP A 116 -2.37 16.63 11.78
C ASP A 116 -2.71 15.14 11.65
N ALA A 117 -3.35 14.57 12.69
CA ALA A 117 -3.70 13.17 12.76
C ALA A 117 -4.79 12.75 11.75
N ASP A 118 -5.54 13.70 11.19
CA ASP A 118 -6.54 13.48 10.15
C ASP A 118 -5.95 13.55 8.73
N SER A 119 -4.68 13.96 8.58
CA SER A 119 -4.01 14.10 7.30
C SER A 119 -3.04 12.95 7.04
N PHE A 120 -3.21 12.23 5.92
CA PHE A 120 -2.29 11.17 5.52
C PHE A 120 -2.19 11.00 4.01
N VAL A 121 -1.10 10.36 3.59
CA VAL A 121 -0.87 9.87 2.23
C VAL A 121 -0.82 8.34 2.27
N LEU A 122 -1.52 7.69 1.34
CA LEU A 122 -1.57 6.25 1.17
C LEU A 122 -1.18 5.88 -0.25
N VAL A 123 -0.32 4.89 -0.42
CA VAL A 123 -0.09 4.24 -1.72
C VAL A 123 -0.69 2.84 -1.75
N SER A 124 -1.44 2.54 -2.81
CA SER A 124 -2.21 1.29 -2.93
C SER A 124 -2.39 0.84 -4.37
N GLY A 125 -2.69 -0.44 -4.57
CA GLY A 125 -2.93 -1.04 -5.89
C GLY A 125 -2.68 -2.55 -5.94
N ASN A 126 -3.03 -3.17 -7.07
CA ASN A 126 -2.84 -4.60 -7.31
C ASN A 126 -1.72 -4.87 -8.35
N GLN A 127 -1.50 -6.13 -8.74
CA GLN A 127 -0.47 -6.48 -9.74
C GLN A 127 -0.79 -6.03 -11.17
N TYR A 128 -2.06 -5.75 -11.44
CA TYR A 128 -2.55 -5.50 -12.79
C TYR A 128 -2.45 -4.01 -13.08
N ASP A 129 -2.31 -3.70 -14.37
CA ASP A 129 -2.34 -2.33 -14.85
C ASP A 129 -3.78 -1.81 -14.80
N ARG A 130 -4.21 -1.44 -13.60
CA ARG A 130 -5.41 -0.67 -13.28
C ARG A 130 -4.95 0.39 -12.29
N PRO A 131 -4.92 1.66 -12.66
CA PRO A 131 -4.15 2.60 -11.87
C PRO A 131 -4.94 3.00 -10.62
N ALA A 132 -4.60 2.36 -9.50
CA ALA A 132 -4.70 2.98 -8.19
C ALA A 132 -3.55 4.00 -8.09
N GLY A 133 -2.75 3.99 -7.03
CA GLY A 133 -1.63 4.92 -6.91
C GLY A 133 -1.59 5.57 -5.54
N ALA A 134 -1.28 6.88 -5.52
CA ALA A 134 -1.28 7.66 -4.29
C ALA A 134 -2.64 8.31 -4.04
N PHE A 135 -3.06 8.28 -2.79
CA PHE A 135 -4.27 8.88 -2.27
C PHE A 135 -3.92 9.79 -1.10
N VAL A 136 -4.58 10.93 -1.06
CA VAL A 136 -4.55 11.89 0.03
C VAL A 136 -5.87 11.85 0.77
N SER A 137 -5.80 11.90 2.09
CA SER A 137 -6.93 12.28 2.95
C SER A 137 -6.50 13.42 3.88
N ARG A 138 -7.44 14.33 4.16
CA ARG A 138 -7.30 15.47 5.09
C ARG A 138 -8.41 15.49 6.14
N ASP A 139 -9.13 14.38 6.27
CA ASP A 139 -10.33 14.27 7.10
C ASP A 139 -10.42 12.92 7.81
N GLY A 140 -9.28 12.26 8.03
CA GLY A 140 -9.19 11.01 8.75
C GLY A 140 -9.66 9.79 7.96
N GLY A 141 -9.64 9.87 6.63
CA GLY A 141 -10.09 8.82 5.72
C GLY A 141 -11.60 8.80 5.54
N ARG A 142 -12.31 9.90 5.79
CA ARG A 142 -13.71 10.07 5.39
C ARG A 142 -13.81 10.28 3.89
N THR A 143 -12.81 10.93 3.28
CA THR A 143 -12.66 11.04 1.82
C THR A 143 -11.22 10.77 1.38
N PHE A 144 -11.09 10.33 0.13
CA PHE A 144 -9.82 10.01 -0.52
C PHE A 144 -9.73 10.67 -1.89
N ARG A 145 -8.74 11.54 -2.10
CA ARG A 145 -8.40 12.11 -3.41
C ARG A 145 -7.23 11.33 -4.00
N GLN A 146 -7.40 10.77 -5.19
CA GLN A 146 -6.32 10.12 -5.91
C GLN A 146 -5.46 11.20 -6.59
N THR A 147 -4.17 11.28 -6.23
CA THR A 147 -3.23 12.33 -6.69
C THR A 147 -2.11 11.80 -7.57
N LEU A 148 -1.87 10.48 -7.55
CA LEU A 148 -0.99 9.79 -8.49
C LEU A 148 -1.71 8.57 -9.03
N PHE A 149 -1.57 8.34 -10.33
CA PHE A 149 -1.93 7.08 -10.98
C PHE A 149 -0.65 6.25 -11.08
N GLY A 150 -0.67 5.04 -10.54
CA GLY A 150 0.50 4.16 -10.55
C GLY A 150 0.23 2.81 -9.94
N ARG A 151 1.18 1.89 -10.05
CA ARG A 151 1.12 0.55 -9.49
C ARG A 151 1.93 0.47 -8.20
N PHE A 152 1.23 0.30 -7.09
CA PHE A 152 1.81 -0.06 -5.80
C PHE A 152 1.20 -1.37 -5.34
N TYR A 153 1.85 -2.50 -5.62
CA TYR A 153 1.24 -3.80 -5.43
C TYR A 153 1.20 -4.23 -3.95
N GLY A 154 0.13 -3.84 -3.26
CA GLY A 154 -0.10 -4.08 -1.84
C GLY A 154 -0.23 -5.56 -1.46
N ASN A 155 -0.75 -6.40 -2.36
CA ASN A 155 -0.74 -7.87 -2.20
C ASN A 155 0.45 -8.54 -2.90
N GLY A 156 1.55 -7.80 -3.06
CA GLY A 156 2.73 -8.25 -3.76
C GLY A 156 3.59 -9.25 -2.99
N PRO A 157 4.57 -9.87 -3.68
CA PRO A 157 5.56 -10.74 -3.05
C PRO A 157 6.43 -9.98 -2.04
N TRP A 158 6.63 -8.69 -2.26
CA TRP A 158 7.39 -7.79 -1.40
C TRP A 158 6.53 -7.01 -0.40
N ARG A 159 5.25 -7.33 -0.24
CA ARG A 159 4.42 -6.70 0.79
C ARG A 159 4.92 -6.88 2.24
N PRO A 160 5.72 -7.91 2.60
CA PRO A 160 6.34 -7.95 3.92
C PRO A 160 7.52 -6.99 4.06
N ALA A 161 8.03 -6.43 2.96
CA ALA A 161 9.26 -5.65 2.92
C ALA A 161 8.95 -4.16 3.12
N GLY A 162 9.45 -3.53 4.18
CA GLY A 162 9.71 -2.10 4.25
C GLY A 162 8.53 -1.18 3.91
N LEU A 163 8.84 0.10 3.75
CA LEU A 163 7.88 1.14 3.41
C LEU A 163 8.30 1.82 2.11
N CYS A 164 7.54 1.61 1.04
CA CYS A 164 7.79 2.27 -0.25
C CYS A 164 7.22 3.70 -0.33
N LEU A 165 6.74 4.26 0.79
CA LEU A 165 6.37 5.67 0.94
C LEU A 165 7.11 6.20 2.17
N ALA A 166 7.89 7.26 1.97
CA ALA A 166 8.64 7.91 3.05
C ALA A 166 8.33 9.40 3.08
N ARG A 167 8.16 9.95 4.27
CA ARG A 167 8.00 11.38 4.52
C ARG A 167 9.29 11.93 5.12
N ASN A 168 9.74 13.09 4.66
CA ASN A 168 10.92 13.74 5.19
C ASN A 168 10.64 14.21 6.64
N PRO A 169 11.43 13.79 7.63
CA PRO A 169 11.20 14.15 9.03
C PRO A 169 11.45 15.64 9.32
N SER A 170 12.28 16.32 8.52
CA SER A 170 12.60 17.74 8.69
C SER A 170 11.77 18.66 7.80
N ASN A 171 11.09 18.11 6.79
CA ASN A 171 10.19 18.84 5.90
C ASN A 171 8.97 17.96 5.57
N PRO A 172 7.92 17.94 6.42
CA PRO A 172 6.80 17.03 6.25
C PRO A 172 6.08 17.12 4.90
N ASP A 173 6.15 18.22 4.17
CA ASP A 173 5.53 18.33 2.84
C ASP A 173 6.28 17.55 1.75
N GLU A 174 7.52 17.14 2.01
CA GLU A 174 8.33 16.33 1.10
C GLU A 174 8.10 14.82 1.34
N LEU A 175 7.65 14.11 0.29
CA LEU A 175 7.47 12.66 0.30
C LEU A 175 8.07 12.01 -0.92
N ILE A 176 8.60 10.80 -0.75
CA ILE A 176 9.05 9.95 -1.86
C ILE A 176 8.24 8.66 -1.85
N ALA A 177 7.72 8.31 -3.03
CA ALA A 177 7.00 7.07 -3.27
C ALA A 177 7.72 6.24 -4.33
N GLY A 178 7.97 4.97 -4.00
CA GLY A 178 8.52 3.97 -4.90
C GLY A 178 7.40 3.19 -5.57
N GLU A 179 7.12 3.57 -6.81
CA GLU A 179 6.14 2.89 -7.65
C GLU A 179 6.83 1.69 -8.34
N ASP A 180 6.06 0.64 -8.61
CA ASP A 180 6.58 -0.67 -8.99
C ASP A 180 7.19 -0.72 -10.42
N MET A 181 7.06 0.28 -11.27
CA MET A 181 7.41 0.23 -12.70
C MET A 181 7.99 1.54 -13.24
N ASP A 182 7.29 2.65 -13.08
CA ASP A 182 7.61 3.98 -13.54
C ASP A 182 8.60 4.73 -12.67
N GLY A 183 8.94 4.23 -11.48
CA GLY A 183 10.13 4.65 -10.72
C GLY A 183 9.82 5.33 -9.39
N LEU A 184 10.73 6.21 -8.95
CA LEU A 184 10.55 7.02 -7.74
C LEU A 184 9.83 8.31 -8.09
N PHE A 185 8.82 8.67 -7.31
CA PHE A 185 8.08 9.91 -7.40
C PHE A 185 8.34 10.77 -6.16
N LEU A 186 8.56 12.06 -6.37
CA LEU A 186 8.68 13.06 -5.31
C LEU A 186 7.42 13.93 -5.29
N SER A 187 6.90 14.17 -4.10
CA SER A 187 5.97 15.26 -3.81
C SER A 187 6.67 16.27 -2.89
N GLU A 188 6.40 17.55 -3.11
CA GLU A 188 6.90 18.67 -2.31
C GLU A 188 5.74 19.47 -1.68
N ASP A 189 4.53 18.90 -1.73
CA ASP A 189 3.26 19.52 -1.32
C ASP A 189 2.34 18.52 -0.60
N ASN A 190 2.91 17.65 0.25
CA ASN A 190 2.18 16.68 1.07
C ASN A 190 1.36 15.64 0.28
N GLY A 191 1.86 15.26 -0.89
CA GLY A 191 1.25 14.25 -1.74
C GLY A 191 0.15 14.77 -2.67
N GLU A 192 -0.02 16.09 -2.80
CA GLU A 192 -1.00 16.70 -3.69
C GLU A 192 -0.59 16.56 -5.16
N THR A 193 0.68 16.79 -5.46
CA THR A 193 1.28 16.59 -6.78
C THR A 193 2.55 15.76 -6.69
N TRP A 194 2.86 15.06 -7.77
CA TRP A 194 3.97 14.14 -7.85
C TRP A 194 4.74 14.32 -9.15
N ARG A 195 6.06 14.31 -9.07
CA ARG A 195 6.95 14.29 -10.23
C ARG A 195 7.84 13.06 -10.21
N LEU A 196 8.06 12.47 -11.37
CA LEU A 196 9.08 11.44 -11.54
C LEU A 196 10.46 12.02 -11.19
N THR A 197 11.21 11.32 -10.36
CA THR A 197 12.51 11.81 -9.85
C THR A 197 13.63 10.77 -9.91
N GLY A 198 13.29 9.48 -9.99
CA GLY A 198 14.29 8.41 -9.93
C GLY A 198 14.13 7.33 -11.00
N PRO A 199 14.92 6.25 -10.90
CA PRO A 199 15.08 5.30 -11.98
C PRO A 199 13.86 4.39 -12.15
N LYS A 200 13.49 4.12 -13.40
CA LYS A 200 12.38 3.23 -13.78
C LYS A 200 12.77 1.76 -13.83
N GLY A 201 11.77 0.88 -13.80
CA GLY A 201 11.90 -0.56 -13.99
C GLY A 201 12.35 -1.32 -12.75
N HIS A 202 12.17 -0.75 -11.56
CA HIS A 202 12.58 -1.30 -10.28
C HIS A 202 11.36 -1.69 -9.43
N TRP A 203 11.54 -2.65 -8.51
CA TRP A 203 10.59 -2.82 -7.41
C TRP A 203 11.14 -2.15 -6.17
N PHE A 204 10.72 -0.91 -5.87
CA PHE A 204 11.14 -0.28 -4.63
C PHE A 204 10.37 -0.88 -3.45
N THR A 205 11.12 -1.33 -2.45
CA THR A 205 10.59 -2.06 -1.29
C THR A 205 10.70 -1.26 -0.01
N ASP A 206 11.74 -0.43 0.10
CA ASP A 206 11.92 0.47 1.22
C ASP A 206 12.56 1.78 0.80
N ILE A 207 12.10 2.87 1.40
CA ILE A 207 12.63 4.22 1.22
C ILE A 207 12.82 4.83 2.60
N LYS A 208 13.98 5.45 2.83
CA LYS A 208 14.35 6.00 4.13
C LYS A 208 15.06 7.33 3.97
N TYR A 209 14.49 8.37 4.59
CA TYR A 209 15.23 9.59 4.86
C TYR A 209 16.27 9.32 5.94
N ASP A 210 17.49 9.77 5.72
CA ASP A 210 18.57 9.65 6.67
C ASP A 210 18.39 10.67 7.79
N ARG A 211 18.25 10.20 9.03
CA ARG A 211 18.08 11.06 10.21
C ARG A 211 19.39 11.70 10.67
N ALA A 212 20.54 11.12 10.32
CA ALA A 212 21.87 11.62 10.65
C ALA A 212 22.40 12.61 9.61
N ALA A 213 21.84 12.63 8.40
CA ALA A 213 22.24 13.55 7.34
C ALA A 213 21.01 14.09 6.56
N PRO A 214 20.48 15.26 6.96
CA PRO A 214 19.38 15.91 6.25
C PRO A 214 19.64 16.04 4.75
N GLY A 215 18.63 15.76 3.94
CA GLY A 215 18.72 15.73 2.47
C GLY A 215 19.19 14.38 1.90
N ARG A 216 19.81 13.50 2.70
CA ARG A 216 20.13 12.15 2.23
C ARG A 216 18.91 11.23 2.30
N VAL A 217 18.67 10.48 1.22
CA VAL A 217 17.58 9.52 1.12
C VAL A 217 18.08 8.23 0.49
N TYR A 218 17.67 7.09 1.03
CA TYR A 218 17.95 5.76 0.49
C TYR A 218 16.71 5.17 -0.17
N ALA A 219 16.90 4.44 -1.27
CA ALA A 219 15.86 3.66 -1.93
C ALA A 219 16.36 2.25 -2.27
N CYS A 220 15.56 1.25 -1.89
CA CYS A 220 15.94 -0.15 -1.90
C CYS A 220 15.13 -0.93 -2.96
N ALA A 221 15.81 -1.45 -3.99
CA ALA A 221 15.19 -2.27 -5.03
C ALA A 221 15.87 -3.66 -5.14
N PRO A 222 15.47 -4.64 -4.31
CA PRO A 222 16.10 -5.96 -4.25
C PRO A 222 15.80 -6.82 -5.49
N ALA A 223 16.62 -7.86 -5.68
CA ALA A 223 16.42 -8.86 -6.73
C ALA A 223 15.13 -9.67 -6.52
N PRO A 224 14.33 -9.94 -7.57
CA PRO A 224 13.08 -10.66 -7.43
C PRO A 224 13.18 -11.97 -6.65
N LEU A 225 12.17 -12.25 -5.81
CA LEU A 225 12.14 -13.46 -5.00
C LEU A 225 12.13 -14.74 -5.86
N LYS A 226 13.21 -15.53 -5.77
CA LYS A 226 13.38 -16.79 -6.53
C LYS A 226 12.21 -17.76 -6.31
N ARG A 227 11.70 -17.86 -5.07
CA ARG A 227 10.56 -18.74 -4.72
C ARG A 227 9.25 -18.34 -5.40
N VAL A 228 9.09 -17.06 -5.75
CA VAL A 228 7.89 -16.53 -6.41
C VAL A 228 7.95 -16.78 -7.92
N MET A 229 9.15 -16.71 -8.51
CA MET A 229 9.38 -16.84 -9.95
C MET A 229 9.26 -18.27 -10.50
N ASN A 230 9.32 -19.30 -9.63
CA ASN A 230 9.40 -20.70 -10.06
C ASN A 230 8.06 -21.42 -10.30
N SER A 231 6.89 -20.80 -10.04
CA SER A 231 5.60 -21.43 -10.31
C SER A 231 5.04 -21.07 -11.70
N ALA A 232 4.55 -22.08 -12.44
CA ALA A 232 3.99 -21.89 -13.78
C ALA A 232 2.78 -20.95 -13.81
N SER A 233 1.92 -21.01 -12.78
CA SER A 233 0.78 -20.11 -12.61
C SER A 233 1.20 -18.66 -12.30
N ARG A 234 2.29 -18.49 -11.54
CA ARG A 234 2.85 -17.17 -11.18
C ARG A 234 3.60 -16.51 -12.33
N ARG A 235 4.23 -17.27 -13.24
CA ARG A 235 4.91 -16.72 -14.43
C ARG A 235 4.03 -15.85 -15.33
N ARG A 236 2.70 -16.10 -15.36
CA ARG A 236 1.74 -15.27 -16.10
C ARG A 236 1.34 -14.02 -15.30
N ALA A 237 1.19 -14.15 -13.99
CA ALA A 237 0.82 -13.05 -13.08
C ALA A 237 1.95 -12.01 -12.93
N PHE A 238 3.21 -12.43 -12.99
CA PHE A 238 4.39 -11.58 -12.85
C PHE A 238 5.09 -11.30 -14.19
N ARG A 239 4.37 -11.37 -15.32
CA ARG A 239 4.96 -11.10 -16.65
C ARG A 239 5.56 -9.69 -16.73
N LEU A 240 4.87 -8.71 -16.13
CA LEU A 240 5.33 -7.32 -16.03
C LEU A 240 6.63 -7.17 -15.24
N ASP A 241 7.03 -8.19 -14.49
CA ASP A 241 8.17 -8.13 -13.59
C ASP A 241 9.43 -8.81 -14.17
N ARG A 242 9.35 -9.27 -15.43
CA ARG A 242 10.52 -9.78 -16.17
C ARG A 242 11.45 -8.63 -16.52
N GLY A 243 12.74 -8.81 -16.25
CA GLY A 243 13.75 -7.80 -16.55
C GLY A 243 13.74 -6.60 -15.60
N ARG A 244 13.07 -6.72 -14.43
CA ARG A 244 13.19 -5.72 -13.37
C ARG A 244 14.65 -5.53 -13.00
N LYS A 245 15.04 -4.27 -12.93
CA LYS A 245 16.34 -3.84 -12.47
C LYS A 245 16.39 -3.92 -10.95
N THR A 246 17.60 -4.07 -10.42
CA THR A 246 17.89 -4.06 -8.99
C THR A 246 18.86 -2.93 -8.69
N GLY A 247 18.81 -2.42 -7.47
CA GLY A 247 19.82 -1.50 -7.02
C GLY A 247 19.50 -0.84 -5.69
N PHE A 248 20.57 -0.51 -4.98
CA PHE A 248 20.51 0.37 -3.83
C PHE A 248 20.91 1.76 -4.29
N TYR A 249 20.07 2.75 -4.00
CA TYR A 249 20.24 4.12 -4.46
C TYR A 249 20.30 5.07 -3.28
N ALA A 250 21.06 6.14 -3.43
CA ALA A 250 21.05 7.27 -2.52
C ALA A 250 20.85 8.58 -3.28
N SER A 251 20.13 9.50 -2.64
CA SER A 251 20.07 10.91 -3.00
C SER A 251 20.78 11.72 -1.92
N ALA A 252 21.35 12.87 -2.29
CA ALA A 252 21.91 13.85 -1.35
C ALA A 252 21.12 15.17 -1.29
N ASP A 253 20.03 15.27 -2.06
CA ASP A 253 19.29 16.51 -2.30
C ASP A 253 17.78 16.36 -2.07
N GLY A 254 17.37 15.47 -1.15
CA GLY A 254 15.95 15.25 -0.82
C GLY A 254 15.20 14.40 -1.86
N GLY A 255 15.92 13.56 -2.60
CA GLY A 255 15.34 12.69 -3.62
C GLY A 255 15.15 13.36 -4.99
N ARG A 256 15.73 14.53 -5.24
CA ARG A 256 15.62 15.23 -6.52
C ARG A 256 16.53 14.60 -7.58
N THR A 257 17.68 14.10 -7.17
CA THR A 257 18.60 13.30 -7.99
C THR A 257 19.05 12.05 -7.24
N TRP A 258 19.41 11.00 -7.98
CA TRP A 258 19.73 9.69 -7.41
C TRP A 258 21.03 9.13 -8.00
N THR A 259 21.88 8.62 -7.12
CA THR A 259 23.09 7.86 -7.45
C THR A 259 22.90 6.41 -7.05
N ARG A 260 23.27 5.49 -7.94
CA ARG A 260 23.29 4.06 -7.61
C ARG A 260 24.53 3.75 -6.80
N LEU A 261 24.36 3.14 -5.63
CA LEU A 261 25.44 2.72 -4.75
C LEU A 261 25.88 1.28 -5.02
N SER A 262 24.93 0.37 -5.28
CA SER A 262 25.22 -1.05 -5.55
C SER A 262 24.12 -1.73 -6.37
N ASP A 263 24.46 -2.88 -6.96
CA ASP A 263 23.53 -3.81 -7.64
C ASP A 263 22.74 -4.67 -6.67
N ASP A 264 23.44 -5.13 -5.63
CA ASP A 264 22.86 -5.88 -4.53
C ASP A 264 22.23 -4.89 -3.54
N ALA A 265 20.92 -4.98 -3.39
CA ALA A 265 20.14 -4.05 -2.61
C ALA A 265 19.43 -4.79 -1.47
N PRO A 266 19.35 -4.18 -0.28
CA PRO A 266 18.51 -4.73 0.78
C PRO A 266 17.04 -4.70 0.33
N ALA A 267 16.23 -5.58 0.90
CA ALA A 267 14.77 -5.52 0.81
C ALA A 267 14.18 -4.57 1.86
N GLU A 268 14.88 -4.40 2.99
CA GLU A 268 14.51 -3.50 4.07
C GLU A 268 15.75 -2.86 4.67
N LEU A 269 15.61 -1.60 5.11
CA LEU A 269 16.68 -0.82 5.70
C LEU A 269 16.26 -0.30 7.08
N VAL A 270 17.07 -0.56 8.08
CA VAL A 270 16.95 0.03 9.42
C VAL A 270 18.15 0.92 9.65
N GLN A 271 17.92 2.15 10.11
CA GLN A 271 18.98 3.04 10.55
C GLN A 271 19.09 2.96 12.07
N ILE A 272 20.31 2.68 12.57
CA ILE A 272 20.61 2.68 13.99
C ILE A 272 20.64 4.13 14.49
N GLU A 273 19.90 4.37 15.57
CA GLU A 273 19.85 5.67 16.22
C GLU A 273 21.20 6.02 16.86
N GLY A 274 21.62 7.28 16.75
CA GLY A 274 22.81 7.81 17.41
C GLY A 274 24.12 7.71 16.62
N ASN A 275 24.26 6.76 15.69
CA ASN A 275 25.47 6.63 14.86
C ASN A 275 25.22 6.67 13.34
N GLY A 276 23.97 6.50 12.90
CA GLY A 276 23.61 6.55 11.48
C GLY A 276 23.98 5.31 10.68
N ASP A 277 24.48 4.26 11.33
CA ASP A 277 24.74 2.97 10.70
C ASP A 277 23.46 2.40 10.08
N LEU A 278 23.64 1.66 8.99
CA LEU A 278 22.54 1.03 8.28
C LEU A 278 22.62 -0.48 8.46
N VAL A 279 21.52 -1.09 8.90
CA VAL A 279 21.33 -2.53 8.89
C VAL A 279 20.34 -2.87 7.79
N GLY A 280 20.77 -3.72 6.86
CA GLY A 280 19.98 -4.14 5.70
C GLY A 280 19.69 -5.63 5.72
N VAL A 281 18.50 -5.99 5.24
CA VAL A 281 18.10 -7.39 5.06
C VAL A 281 18.20 -7.77 3.58
N PHE A 282 19.00 -8.79 3.25
CA PHE A 282 19.36 -9.19 1.90
C PHE A 282 18.92 -10.63 1.58
N SER A 283 19.08 -11.02 0.31
CA SER A 283 19.01 -12.43 -0.14
C SER A 283 17.71 -13.18 0.23
N ASP A 284 16.53 -12.60 -0.02
CA ASP A 284 15.22 -13.20 0.36
C ASP A 284 15.12 -13.45 1.88
N TYR A 285 15.48 -12.41 2.66
CA TYR A 285 15.45 -12.40 4.12
C TYR A 285 16.36 -13.45 4.78
N ARG A 286 17.52 -13.73 4.16
CA ARG A 286 18.47 -14.74 4.65
C ARG A 286 19.75 -14.16 5.21
N GLU A 287 20.07 -12.94 4.82
CA GLU A 287 21.31 -12.26 5.16
C GLU A 287 20.99 -10.95 5.85
N ILE A 288 21.65 -10.67 6.96
CA ILE A 288 21.59 -9.36 7.63
C ILE A 288 23.00 -8.81 7.57
N ARG A 289 23.12 -7.59 7.04
CA ARG A 289 24.41 -6.93 6.88
C ARG A 289 24.34 -5.53 7.48
N ILE A 290 25.48 -5.04 7.95
CA ILE A 290 25.63 -3.69 8.49
C ILE A 290 26.59 -2.87 7.61
N SER A 291 26.29 -1.58 7.48
CA SER A 291 27.12 -0.59 6.83
C SER A 291 27.37 0.59 7.76
N HIS A 292 28.63 1.02 7.81
CA HIS A 292 29.11 2.16 8.60
C HIS A 292 29.43 3.39 7.75
N ASP A 293 29.22 3.30 6.42
CA ASP A 293 29.65 4.33 5.46
C ASP A 293 28.50 4.83 4.57
N GLY A 294 27.27 4.73 5.10
CA GLY A 294 26.05 5.13 4.40
C GLY A 294 25.68 4.17 3.26
N GLY A 295 26.00 2.89 3.41
CA GLY A 295 25.59 1.79 2.53
C GLY A 295 26.46 1.62 1.29
N ARG A 296 27.69 2.17 1.28
CA ARG A 296 28.66 1.94 0.20
C ARG A 296 29.33 0.59 0.34
N THR A 297 29.65 0.19 1.57
CA THR A 297 30.16 -1.14 1.90
C THR A 297 29.33 -1.80 2.99
N TRP A 298 29.28 -3.13 2.96
CA TRP A 298 28.46 -3.95 3.84
C TRP A 298 29.29 -5.10 4.40
N SER A 299 29.05 -5.44 5.66
CA SER A 299 29.65 -6.58 6.35
C SER A 299 28.58 -7.42 7.04
N ASP A 300 28.86 -8.71 7.26
CA ASP A 300 27.90 -9.61 7.89
C ASP A 300 27.53 -9.15 9.30
N PHE A 301 26.23 -9.14 9.59
CA PHE A 301 25.66 -8.74 10.87
C PHE A 301 24.73 -9.83 11.42
N HIS A 302 25.29 -11.04 11.51
CA HIS A 302 24.57 -12.24 11.95
C HIS A 302 24.76 -12.60 13.42
N GLN A 303 25.66 -11.91 14.14
CA GLN A 303 25.97 -12.24 15.54
C GLN A 303 24.72 -12.06 16.42
N GLY A 304 24.37 -13.11 17.17
CA GLY A 304 23.21 -13.12 18.07
C GLY A 304 21.88 -13.50 17.42
N LEU A 305 21.81 -13.64 16.09
CA LEU A 305 20.61 -14.15 15.42
C LEU A 305 20.54 -15.68 15.55
N PRO A 306 19.32 -16.26 15.66
CA PRO A 306 19.15 -17.70 15.62
C PRO A 306 19.82 -18.27 14.38
N LYS A 307 20.61 -19.34 14.54
CA LYS A 307 21.10 -20.10 13.40
C LYS A 307 19.90 -20.56 12.59
N LYS A 308 20.04 -20.52 11.26
CA LYS A 308 19.02 -20.99 10.33
C LYS A 308 18.63 -22.41 10.75
N ALA A 309 17.34 -22.68 10.93
CA ALA A 309 16.88 -24.06 11.08
C ALA A 309 17.23 -24.80 9.78
N ASP A 310 17.98 -25.90 9.91
CA ASP A 310 18.35 -26.79 8.81
C ASP A 310 17.12 -27.40 8.13
#